data_AF-A0A6A4ZF83-F1
#
_entry.id   AF-A0A6A4ZF83-F1
#
_cell.length_a   1.000
_cell.length_b   1.000
_cell.length_c   1.000
_cell.angle_alpha   90.00
_cell.angle_beta   90.00
_cell.angle_gamma   90.00
#
_symmetry.space_group_name_H-M   'P 1'
#
loop_
_entity.id
_entity.type
_entity.pdbx_description
1 polymer ?
#
loop_
_entity_poly.entity_id
_entity_poly.type
_entity_poly.pdbx_seq_one_letter_code
_entity_poly.pdbx_strand_id
1 'polypeptide(L)'
;MRRPTQYPISTKLEAIGLLESMSCRELARVLKVPRRTVRTWLAQRFELLAYDGNKKNNKLEPGGRYKEFPDPPGLVEFITHVRDNERVLTTTHMITWIKVNQREWFLNYLATQKPDAAYNSLLKLLQRFCNRHGFSR
;
A
#
# COMPACT_ATOMS: atom_id res chain seq x y z
N MET A 1 -5.88 -4.01 27.75
CA MET A 1 -6.19 -3.31 26.49
C MET A 1 -6.68 -4.33 25.45
N ARG A 2 -7.95 -4.25 24.99
CA ARG A 2 -8.46 -5.15 23.95
C ARG A 2 -7.95 -4.69 22.58
N ARG A 3 -7.21 -5.54 21.86
CA ARG A 3 -6.81 -5.26 20.47
C ARG A 3 -8.08 -5.14 19.60
N PRO A 4 -8.20 -4.14 18.73
CA PRO A 4 -9.33 -4.08 17.80
C PRO A 4 -9.32 -5.31 16.89
N THR A 5 -10.43 -6.05 16.85
CA THR A 5 -10.59 -7.17 15.93
C THR A 5 -10.52 -6.64 14.50
N GLN A 6 -9.59 -7.19 13.72
CA GLN A 6 -9.42 -6.85 12.31
C GLN A 6 -10.16 -7.88 11.47
N TYR A 7 -10.88 -7.41 10.45
CA TYR A 7 -11.63 -8.27 9.54
C TYR A 7 -11.11 -8.09 8.13
N PRO A 8 -10.87 -9.18 7.37
CA PRO A 8 -10.41 -9.11 6.00
C PRO A 8 -11.48 -8.52 5.09
N ILE A 9 -11.08 -7.91 3.97
CA ILE A 9 -11.98 -7.34 2.97
C ILE A 9 -12.97 -8.40 2.47
N SER A 10 -12.56 -9.66 2.33
CA SER A 10 -13.47 -10.76 1.98
C SER A 10 -14.67 -10.87 2.92
N THR A 11 -14.44 -10.84 4.23
CA THR A 11 -15.52 -10.90 5.25
C THR A 11 -16.40 -9.65 5.21
N LYS A 12 -15.81 -8.48 4.90
CA LYS A 12 -16.60 -7.25 4.75
C LYS A 12 -17.49 -7.31 3.51
N LEU A 13 -16.98 -7.83 2.39
CA LEU A 13 -17.73 -8.01 1.14
C LEU A 13 -18.88 -9.01 1.31
N GLU A 14 -18.62 -10.14 1.97
CA GLU A 14 -19.67 -11.10 2.34
C GLU A 14 -20.76 -10.43 3.19
N ALA A 15 -20.35 -9.64 4.19
CA ALA A 15 -21.29 -8.87 5.00
C ALA A 15 -22.11 -7.87 4.15
N ILE A 16 -21.52 -7.21 3.16
CA ILE A 16 -22.27 -6.31 2.26
C ILE A 16 -23.31 -7.08 1.43
N GLY A 17 -22.96 -8.24 0.86
CA GLY A 17 -23.92 -9.07 0.11
C GLY A 17 -25.08 -9.55 0.99
N LEU A 18 -24.80 -9.94 2.24
CA LEU A 18 -25.85 -10.37 3.17
C LEU A 18 -26.76 -9.22 3.63
N LEU A 19 -26.31 -7.96 3.58
CA LEU A 19 -27.13 -6.80 3.92
C LEU A 19 -28.22 -6.50 2.88
N GLU A 20 -28.21 -7.16 1.71
CA GLU A 20 -29.30 -7.07 0.73
C GLU A 20 -30.56 -7.80 1.19
N SER A 21 -30.39 -8.84 2.03
CA SER A 21 -31.49 -9.69 2.53
C SER A 21 -31.67 -9.64 4.05
N MET A 22 -30.71 -9.10 4.79
CA MET A 22 -30.71 -9.09 6.26
C MET A 22 -30.47 -7.68 6.83
N SER A 23 -31.03 -7.40 8.01
CA SER A 23 -30.72 -6.16 8.71
C SER A 23 -29.33 -6.19 9.35
N CYS A 24 -28.74 -5.02 9.59
CA CYS A 24 -27.48 -4.89 10.35
C CYS A 24 -27.52 -5.55 11.74
N ARG A 25 -28.71 -5.68 12.35
CA ARG A 25 -28.88 -6.31 13.67
C ARG A 25 -28.76 -7.82 13.56
N GLU A 26 -29.39 -8.42 12.57
CA GLU A 26 -29.37 -9.87 12.34
C GLU A 26 -27.98 -10.31 11.89
N LEU A 27 -27.38 -9.57 10.94
CA LEU A 27 -26.05 -9.86 10.45
C LEU A 27 -24.98 -9.80 11.55
N ALA A 28 -25.07 -8.83 12.46
CA ALA A 28 -24.18 -8.72 13.61
C ALA A 28 -24.24 -9.97 14.52
N ARG A 29 -25.41 -10.59 14.66
CA ARG A 29 -25.57 -11.84 15.43
C ARG A 29 -24.99 -13.03 14.70
N VAL A 30 -25.25 -13.16 13.40
CA VAL A 30 -24.76 -14.27 12.56
C VAL A 30 -23.23 -14.26 12.47
N LEU A 31 -22.64 -13.12 12.13
CA LEU A 31 -21.19 -13.00 11.97
C LEU A 31 -20.44 -12.83 13.31
N LYS A 32 -21.17 -12.70 14.43
CA LYS A 32 -20.60 -12.37 15.76
C LYS A 32 -19.73 -11.11 15.73
N VAL A 33 -20.10 -10.14 14.90
CA VAL A 33 -19.40 -8.86 14.71
C VAL A 33 -20.19 -7.75 15.42
N PRO A 34 -19.55 -6.79 16.11
CA PRO A 34 -20.25 -5.67 16.70
C PRO A 34 -21.09 -4.91 15.67
N ARG A 35 -22.35 -4.61 16.00
CA ARG A 35 -23.27 -3.90 15.08
C ARG A 35 -22.70 -2.57 14.58
N ARG A 36 -21.94 -1.86 15.40
CA ARG A 36 -21.25 -0.61 15.01
C ARG A 36 -20.29 -0.85 13.84
N THR A 37 -19.55 -1.96 13.87
CA THR A 37 -18.62 -2.36 12.81
C THR A 37 -19.35 -2.68 11.51
N VAL A 38 -20.47 -3.41 11.57
CA VAL A 38 -21.31 -3.70 10.40
C VAL A 38 -21.84 -2.41 9.76
N ARG A 39 -22.29 -1.45 10.58
CA ARG A 39 -22.72 -0.12 10.08
C ARG A 39 -21.59 0.65 9.41
N THR A 40 -20.37 0.58 9.96
CA THR A 40 -19.19 1.20 9.33
C THR A 40 -18.91 0.58 7.96
N TRP A 41 -18.98 -0.75 7.82
CA TRP A 41 -18.80 -1.39 6.51
C TRP A 41 -19.88 -0.97 5.52
N LEU A 42 -21.14 -0.91 5.93
CA LEU A 42 -22.23 -0.44 5.08
C LEU A 42 -22.05 1.01 4.61
N ALA A 43 -21.49 1.87 5.47
CA ALA A 43 -21.13 3.24 5.08
C ALA A 43 -20.03 3.26 4.01
N GLN A 44 -19.08 2.33 4.10
CA GLN A 44 -17.97 2.16 3.14
C GLN A 44 -18.30 1.21 1.98
N ARG A 45 -19.59 0.89 1.75
CA ARG A 45 -19.98 -0.17 0.79
C ARG A 45 -19.45 0.05 -0.62
N PHE A 46 -19.44 1.30 -1.10
CA PHE A 46 -19.00 1.61 -2.45
C PHE A 46 -17.48 1.41 -2.58
N GLU A 47 -16.70 1.84 -1.59
CA GLU A 47 -15.25 1.59 -1.53
C GLU A 47 -14.94 0.09 -1.44
N LEU A 48 -15.74 -0.67 -0.69
CA LEU A 48 -15.59 -2.12 -0.57
C LEU A 48 -15.88 -2.82 -1.89
N LEU A 49 -16.97 -2.47 -2.57
CA LEU A 49 -17.36 -3.06 -3.85
C LEU A 49 -16.40 -2.68 -4.98
N ALA A 50 -15.83 -1.48 -4.94
CA ALA A 50 -14.83 -1.01 -5.89
C ALA A 50 -13.41 -1.55 -5.60
N TYR A 51 -13.19 -2.28 -4.49
CA TYR A 51 -11.86 -2.76 -4.11
C TYR A 51 -11.39 -3.92 -5.00
N ASP A 52 -10.33 -3.68 -5.76
CA ASP A 52 -9.68 -4.64 -6.68
C ASP A 52 -8.43 -5.34 -6.10
N GLY A 53 -8.02 -4.94 -4.89
CA GLY A 53 -6.82 -5.47 -4.24
C GLY A 53 -6.98 -6.86 -3.61
N ASN A 54 -5.93 -7.31 -2.91
CA ASN A 54 -5.95 -8.60 -2.21
C ASN A 54 -6.99 -8.61 -1.07
N LYS A 55 -8.04 -9.42 -1.22
CA LYS A 55 -9.17 -9.55 -0.30
C LYS A 55 -8.81 -10.09 1.10
N LYS A 56 -7.61 -10.67 1.27
CA LYS A 56 -7.07 -11.07 2.58
C LYS A 56 -6.61 -9.88 3.43
N ASN A 57 -6.49 -8.69 2.86
CA ASN A 57 -6.13 -7.48 3.59
C ASN A 57 -7.26 -7.04 4.53
N ASN A 58 -6.92 -6.36 5.63
CA ASN A 58 -7.92 -5.90 6.61
C ASN A 58 -8.39 -4.45 6.40
N LYS A 59 -7.78 -3.71 5.48
CA LYS A 59 -8.03 -2.28 5.25
C LYS A 59 -8.35 -2.01 3.78
N LEU A 60 -9.31 -1.09 3.55
CA LEU A 60 -9.76 -0.62 2.23
C LEU A 60 -8.63 0.10 1.52
N GLU A 61 -8.08 1.10 2.18
CA GLU A 61 -6.80 1.64 1.79
C GLU A 61 -5.68 0.81 2.44
N PRO A 62 -4.73 0.28 1.66
CA PRO A 62 -3.45 -0.12 2.22
C PRO A 62 -2.77 1.17 2.70
N GLY A 63 -3.10 1.62 3.91
CA GLY A 63 -2.85 2.98 4.38
C GLY A 63 -1.52 3.56 3.87
N GLY A 64 -1.62 4.62 3.07
CA GLY A 64 -0.52 5.50 2.69
C GLY A 64 0.73 4.84 2.12
N ARG A 65 0.64 3.63 1.57
CA ARG A 65 1.72 3.09 0.75
C ARG A 65 1.30 3.33 -0.68
N TYR A 66 1.80 4.42 -1.26
CA TYR A 66 2.10 4.41 -2.70
C TYR A 66 2.92 3.15 -2.91
N LYS A 67 2.20 2.11 -3.36
CA LYS A 67 2.77 0.82 -3.64
C LYS A 67 3.47 1.03 -4.96
N GLU A 68 4.78 1.04 -4.83
CA GLU A 68 5.75 0.91 -5.92
C GLU A 68 6.08 2.25 -6.56
N PHE A 69 7.37 2.58 -6.49
CA PHE A 69 8.00 3.44 -7.46
C PHE A 69 7.59 2.90 -8.85
N PRO A 70 7.02 3.72 -9.74
CA PRO A 70 6.67 3.27 -11.08
C PRO A 70 7.97 2.78 -11.67
N ASP A 71 8.12 1.48 -11.89
CA ASP A 71 9.36 0.83 -12.28
C ASP A 71 9.83 1.39 -13.63
N PRO A 72 10.57 2.51 -13.63
CA PRO A 72 10.79 3.23 -14.85
C PRO A 72 11.95 2.53 -15.51
N PRO A 73 11.85 2.18 -16.80
CA PRO A 73 12.97 1.62 -17.54
C PRO A 73 14.27 2.41 -17.29
N GLY A 74 14.15 3.74 -17.16
CA GLY A 74 15.27 4.63 -16.86
C GLY A 74 15.99 4.42 -15.51
N LEU A 75 15.33 4.00 -14.42
CA LEU A 75 16.07 3.74 -13.17
C LEU A 75 16.85 2.43 -13.27
N VAL A 76 16.28 1.41 -13.93
CA VAL A 76 16.96 0.14 -14.18
C VAL A 76 18.21 0.38 -15.04
N GLU A 77 18.05 1.11 -16.15
CA GLU A 77 19.17 1.50 -17.03
C GLU A 77 20.25 2.28 -16.27
N PHE A 78 19.86 3.26 -15.46
CA PHE A 78 20.80 4.01 -14.62
C PHE A 78 21.55 3.11 -13.64
N ILE A 79 20.86 2.20 -12.94
CA ILE A 79 21.51 1.28 -12.01
C ILE A 79 22.48 0.37 -12.73
N THR A 80 22.10 -0.21 -13.87
CA THR A 80 22.98 -1.06 -14.68
C THR A 80 24.22 -0.28 -15.11
N HIS A 81 24.04 0.93 -15.65
CA HIS A 81 25.15 1.79 -16.05
C HIS A 81 26.09 2.13 -14.88
N VAL A 82 25.55 2.47 -13.71
CA VAL A 82 26.36 2.75 -12.53
C VAL A 82 27.09 1.49 -12.07
N ARG A 83 26.47 0.31 -12.09
CA ARG A 83 27.16 -0.95 -11.70
C ARG A 83 28.27 -1.35 -12.67
N ASP A 84 28.10 -1.05 -13.96
CA ASP A 84 29.10 -1.36 -14.99
C ASP A 84 30.32 -0.43 -14.89
N ASN A 85 30.14 0.83 -14.45
CA ASN A 85 31.20 1.84 -14.38
C ASN A 85 31.78 2.04 -12.97
N GLU A 86 30.94 1.97 -11.94
CA GLU A 86 31.28 2.17 -10.55
C GLU A 86 31.02 0.87 -9.77
N ARG A 87 32.05 0.34 -9.11
CA ARG A 87 31.98 -0.93 -8.36
C ARG A 87 30.90 -0.97 -7.26
N VAL A 88 30.31 0.17 -6.86
CA VAL A 88 29.36 0.26 -5.74
C VAL A 88 28.18 1.16 -6.06
N LEU A 89 27.00 0.56 -6.25
CA LEU A 89 25.73 1.29 -6.25
C LEU A 89 25.35 1.69 -4.81
N THR A 90 25.11 2.98 -4.58
CA THR A 90 24.62 3.48 -3.29
C THR A 90 23.19 3.99 -3.40
N THR A 91 22.45 4.01 -2.29
CA THR A 91 21.09 4.55 -2.26
C THR A 91 21.04 6.04 -2.61
N THR A 92 22.12 6.77 -2.34
CA THR A 92 22.27 8.18 -2.73
C THR A 92 22.21 8.36 -4.24
N HIS A 93 22.86 7.50 -5.03
CA HIS A 93 22.81 7.55 -6.50
C HIS A 93 21.37 7.45 -7.02
N MET A 94 20.61 6.48 -6.51
CA MET A 94 19.21 6.29 -6.89
C MET A 94 18.33 7.48 -6.49
N ILE A 95 18.53 8.04 -5.28
CA ILE A 95 17.78 9.21 -4.82
C ILE A 95 18.10 10.43 -5.69
N THR A 96 19.36 10.66 -6.04
CA THR A 96 19.78 11.76 -6.92
C THR A 96 19.14 11.61 -8.30
N TRP A 97 19.19 10.41 -8.89
CA TRP A 97 18.53 10.14 -10.17
C TRP A 97 17.03 10.43 -10.11
N ILE A 98 16.33 10.01 -9.05
CA ILE A 98 14.90 10.28 -8.86
C ILE A 98 14.63 11.78 -8.74
N LYS A 99 15.45 12.52 -7.99
CA LYS A 99 15.28 13.97 -7.84
C LYS A 99 15.42 14.72 -9.16
N VAL A 100 16.27 14.24 -10.05
CA VAL A 100 16.54 14.85 -11.36
C VAL A 100 15.48 14.45 -12.38
N ASN A 101 15.17 13.17 -12.48
CA ASN A 101 14.36 12.62 -13.58
C ASN A 101 12.88 12.43 -13.22
N GLN A 102 12.55 12.37 -11.93
CA GLN A 102 11.21 12.04 -11.42
C GLN A 102 10.79 13.01 -10.30
N ARG A 103 11.13 14.31 -10.45
CA ARG A 103 10.95 15.33 -9.41
C ARG A 103 9.51 15.46 -8.93
N GLU A 104 8.55 15.52 -9.84
CA GLU A 104 7.12 15.64 -9.49
C GLU A 104 6.65 14.43 -8.69
N TRP A 105 6.97 13.22 -9.17
CA TRP A 105 6.70 11.99 -8.45
C TRP A 105 7.33 11.99 -7.06
N PHE A 106 8.59 12.43 -6.94
CA PHE A 106 9.32 12.48 -5.68
C PHE A 106 8.64 13.42 -4.66
N LEU A 107 8.24 14.61 -5.08
CA LEU A 107 7.57 15.58 -4.22
C LEU A 107 6.18 15.09 -3.79
N ASN A 108 5.40 14.56 -4.72
CA ASN A 108 4.08 13.98 -4.43
C ASN A 108 4.21 12.79 -3.47
N TYR A 109 5.20 11.93 -3.68
CA TYR A 109 5.48 10.81 -2.78
C TYR A 109 5.80 11.31 -1.36
N LEU A 110 6.72 12.26 -1.20
CA LEU A 110 7.08 12.80 0.12
C LEU A 110 5.88 13.47 0.82
N ALA A 111 5.02 14.18 0.08
CA ALA A 111 3.82 14.83 0.63
C ALA A 111 2.81 13.83 1.23
N THR A 112 2.83 12.58 0.76
CA THR A 112 1.93 11.52 1.24
C THR A 112 2.46 10.79 2.47
N GLN A 113 3.75 10.97 2.78
CA GLN A 113 4.41 10.32 3.90
C GLN A 113 4.34 11.20 5.15
N LYS A 114 4.44 10.58 6.33
CA LYS A 114 4.61 11.34 7.57
C LYS A 114 5.96 12.07 7.53
N PRO A 115 6.05 13.33 7.99
CA PRO A 115 7.28 14.14 7.91
C PRO A 115 8.52 13.47 8.52
N ASP A 116 8.34 12.71 9.59
CA ASP A 116 9.39 11.98 10.32
C ASP A 116 9.79 10.63 9.67
N ALA A 117 8.95 10.08 8.80
CA ALA A 117 9.12 8.75 8.23
C ALA A 117 9.42 8.75 6.72
N ALA A 118 9.24 9.87 6.03
CA ALA A 118 9.27 9.95 4.57
C ALA A 118 10.57 9.40 3.94
N TYR A 119 11.73 9.77 4.49
CA TYR A 119 13.02 9.30 4.00
C TYR A 119 13.23 7.80 4.26
N ASN A 120 12.89 7.33 5.47
CA ASN A 120 12.97 5.91 5.81
C ASN A 120 12.04 5.04 4.95
N SER A 121 10.85 5.56 4.60
CA SER A 121 9.94 4.93 3.65
C SER A 121 10.55 4.86 2.25
N LEU A 122 11.21 5.92 1.78
CA LEU A 122 11.91 5.94 0.49
C LEU A 122 13.05 4.92 0.42
N LEU A 123 13.89 4.83 1.47
CA LEU A 123 14.96 3.84 1.51
C LEU A 123 14.42 2.40 1.38
N LYS A 124 13.35 2.08 2.11
CA LYS A 124 12.69 0.77 2.03
C LYS A 124 12.07 0.51 0.66
N LEU A 125 11.57 1.56 -0.02
CA LEU A 125 11.03 1.46 -1.36
C LEU A 125 12.14 1.08 -2.36
N LEU A 126 13.28 1.77 -2.30
CA LEU A 126 14.45 1.51 -3.14
C LEU A 126 15.09 0.14 -2.87
N GLN A 127 15.15 -0.29 -1.61
CA GLN A 127 15.62 -1.65 -1.27
C GLN A 127 14.75 -2.73 -1.91
N ARG A 128 13.42 -2.57 -1.85
CA ARG A 128 12.49 -3.51 -2.50
C ARG A 128 12.63 -3.49 -4.01
N PHE A 129 12.82 -2.31 -4.59
CA PHE A 129 13.10 -2.17 -6.00
C PHE A 129 14.35 -2.99 -6.38
N CYS A 130 15.49 -2.74 -5.72
CA CYS A 130 16.71 -3.49 -5.98
C CYS A 130 16.53 -5.01 -5.81
N ASN A 131 15.81 -5.46 -4.78
CA ASN A 131 15.54 -6.88 -4.57
C ASN A 131 14.73 -7.50 -5.72
N ARG A 132 13.74 -6.79 -6.28
CA ARG A 132 12.93 -7.28 -7.40
C ARG A 132 13.74 -7.40 -8.69
N HIS A 133 14.67 -6.49 -8.92
CA HIS A 133 15.51 -6.48 -10.12
C HIS A 133 16.82 -7.25 -9.97
N GLY A 134 17.02 -7.94 -8.83
CA GLY A 134 18.24 -8.73 -8.60
C GLY A 134 19.49 -7.88 -8.31
N PHE A 135 19.33 -6.61 -7.97
CA PHE A 135 20.43 -5.70 -7.63
C PHE A 135 20.89 -5.79 -6.17
N SER A 136 20.34 -6.73 -5.38
CA SER A 136 20.61 -6.88 -3.95
C SER A 136 21.86 -7.73 -3.62
N ARG A 137 22.66 -8.09 -4.62
CA ARG A 137 23.88 -8.89 -4.50
C ARG A 137 25.11 -8.03 -4.72
#